data_AF-A0A0P9CU31-F1
#
_entry.id   AF-A0A0P9CU31-F1
#
_cell.length_a   1.000
_cell.length_b   1.000
_cell.length_c   1.000
_cell.angle_alpha   90.00
_cell.angle_beta   90.00
_cell.angle_gamma   90.00
#
_symmetry.space_group_name_H-M   'P 1'
#
loop_
_entity.id
_entity.type
_entity.pdbx_description
1 polymer ?
#
loop_
_entity_poly.entity_id
_entity_poly.type
_entity_poly.pdbx_seq_one_letter_code
_entity_poly.pdbx_strand_id
1 'polypeptide(L)' 'PAQFDGATLSSEDLELDLFVSPDRAQLLRLDLDEFAARDFEHREPATYAAALAALDELEALARAAAPPFDAK' A
#
# COMPACT_ATOMS: atom_id res chain seq x y z
N PRO A 1 4.74 6.84 5.41
CA PRO A 1 6.14 6.74 4.93
C PRO A 1 7.07 6.45 6.11
N ALA A 2 8.19 5.75 5.86
CA ALA A 2 9.14 5.43 6.92
C ALA A 2 9.88 6.68 7.42
N GLN A 3 10.03 6.78 8.73
CA GLN A 3 10.83 7.79 9.42
C GLN A 3 12.13 7.15 9.92
N PHE A 4 13.24 7.89 9.82
CA PHE A 4 14.56 7.43 10.25
C PHE A 4 15.05 8.27 11.42
N ASP A 5 15.53 7.62 12.48
CA ASP A 5 16.17 8.26 13.63
C ASP A 5 17.40 7.46 14.06
N GLY A 6 18.59 7.95 13.71
CA GLY A 6 19.86 7.26 13.93
C GLY A 6 19.89 5.89 13.26
N ALA A 7 19.86 4.84 14.09
CA ALA A 7 19.82 3.45 13.64
C ALA A 7 18.40 2.85 13.59
N THR A 8 17.36 3.65 13.86
CA THR A 8 15.97 3.23 13.94
C THR A 8 15.22 3.63 12.68
N LEU A 9 14.41 2.72 12.15
CA LEU A 9 13.40 2.99 11.12
C LEU A 9 12.02 2.65 11.71
N SER A 10 11.07 3.59 11.62
CA SER A 10 9.69 3.40 12.06
C SER A 10 8.72 3.73 10.93
N SER A 11 7.70 2.90 10.75
CA SER A 11 6.55 3.18 9.87
C SER A 11 5.28 2.77 10.60
N GLU A 12 4.21 3.51 10.36
CA GLU A 12 2.86 3.08 10.70
C GLU A 12 2.32 2.20 9.58
N ASP A 13 1.65 1.11 9.98
CA ASP A 13 0.89 0.26 9.08
C ASP A 13 -0.52 0.84 8.92
N LEU A 14 -1.01 0.89 7.68
CA LEU A 14 -2.31 1.43 7.35
C LEU A 14 -3.38 0.34 7.26
N GLU A 15 -3.07 -0.93 7.52
CA GLU A 15 -4.02 -2.05 7.39
C GLU A 15 -4.59 -2.13 5.97
N LEU A 16 -3.74 -1.88 4.97
CA LEU A 16 -4.12 -1.84 3.56
C LEU A 16 -3.04 -2.50 2.71
N ASP A 17 -3.40 -3.58 2.03
CA ASP A 17 -2.44 -4.46 1.37
C ASP A 17 -2.71 -4.67 -0.12
N LEU A 18 -1.62 -4.81 -0.88
CA LEU A 18 -1.64 -5.31 -2.24
C LEU A 18 -0.92 -6.66 -2.30
N PHE A 19 -1.68 -7.71 -2.56
CA PHE A 19 -1.12 -9.02 -2.87
C PHE A 19 -0.86 -9.15 -4.37
N VAL A 20 0.31 -9.68 -4.72
CA VAL A 20 0.70 -10.01 -6.10
C VAL A 20 1.15 -11.47 -6.13
N SER A 21 0.51 -12.32 -6.94
CA SER A 21 0.89 -13.72 -7.06
C SER A 21 2.30 -13.88 -7.68
N PRO A 22 3.02 -14.99 -7.43
CA PRO A 22 4.37 -15.21 -7.97
C PRO A 22 4.46 -15.16 -9.50
N ASP A 23 3.41 -15.61 -10.19
CA ASP A 23 3.29 -15.55 -11.65
C ASP A 23 2.70 -14.22 -12.16
N ARG A 24 2.36 -13.30 -11.24
CA ARG A 24 1.72 -12.00 -11.47
C ARG A 24 0.38 -12.08 -12.21
N ALA A 25 -0.25 -13.25 -12.24
CA ALA A 25 -1.57 -13.43 -12.84
C ALA A 25 -2.69 -12.88 -11.94
N GLN A 26 -2.45 -12.75 -10.63
CA GLN A 26 -3.42 -12.25 -9.66
C GLN A 26 -2.84 -11.07 -8.89
N LEU A 27 -3.58 -9.96 -8.91
CA LEU A 27 -3.34 -8.79 -8.08
C LEU A 27 -4.63 -8.57 -7.28
N LEU A 28 -4.53 -8.61 -5.95
CA LEU A 28 -5.66 -8.50 -5.04
C LEU A 28 -5.40 -7.37 -4.06
N ARG A 29 -6.38 -6.47 -3.90
CA ARG A 29 -6.43 -5.53 -2.78
C ARG A 29 -7.03 -6.27 -1.58
N LEU A 30 -6.33 -6.24 -0.47
CA LEU A 30 -6.74 -6.93 0.75
C LEU A 30 -7.01 -5.89 1.85
N ASP A 31 -7.78 -6.34 2.85
CA ASP A 31 -8.04 -5.65 4.11
C ASP A 31 -8.69 -4.26 3.98
N LEU A 32 -9.51 -4.10 2.94
CA LEU A 32 -10.24 -2.85 2.67
C LEU A 32 -11.25 -2.51 3.78
N ASP A 33 -11.80 -3.52 4.45
CA ASP A 33 -12.73 -3.34 5.55
C ASP A 33 -12.03 -2.96 6.86
N GLU A 34 -10.85 -3.52 7.15
CA GLU A 34 -10.00 -3.03 8.24
C GLU A 34 -9.59 -1.58 8.01
N PHE A 35 -9.07 -1.24 6.82
CA PHE A 35 -8.74 0.14 6.46
C PHE A 35 -9.93 1.10 6.60
N ALA A 36 -11.14 0.68 6.19
CA ALA A 36 -12.35 1.48 6.36
C ALA A 36 -12.74 1.65 7.85
N ALA A 37 -12.54 0.63 8.68
CA ALA A 37 -12.82 0.69 10.11
C ALA A 37 -11.91 1.67 10.87
N ARG A 38 -10.75 2.03 10.31
CA ARG A 38 -9.87 3.10 10.84
C ARG A 38 -10.50 4.49 10.76
N ASP A 39 -11.53 4.67 9.93
CA ASP A 39 -12.28 5.92 9.77
C ASP A 39 -11.42 7.11 9.31
N PHE A 40 -10.36 6.84 8.54
CA PHE A 40 -9.49 7.89 8.00
C PHE A 40 -10.23 8.83 7.05
N GLU A 41 -11.24 8.33 6.32
CA GLU A 41 -12.04 9.14 5.40
C GLU A 41 -12.63 10.39 6.09
N HIS A 42 -13.07 10.26 7.35
CA HIS A 42 -13.63 11.36 8.12
C HIS A 42 -12.59 12.05 9.01
N ARG A 43 -11.73 11.28 9.70
CA ARG A 43 -10.79 11.81 10.69
C ARG A 43 -9.57 12.48 10.07
N GLU A 44 -9.05 11.89 9.00
CA GLU A 44 -7.83 12.31 8.33
C GLU A 44 -7.96 12.16 6.80
N PRO A 45 -8.80 12.99 6.16
CA PRO A 45 -9.15 12.79 4.74
C PRO A 45 -7.94 12.80 3.80
N ALA A 46 -6.90 13.56 4.16
CA ALA A 46 -5.64 13.59 3.42
C ALA A 46 -4.87 12.26 3.52
N THR A 47 -4.83 11.64 4.71
CA THR A 47 -4.24 10.31 4.92
C THR A 47 -4.99 9.26 4.12
N TYR A 48 -6.32 9.29 4.15
CA TYR A 48 -7.17 8.39 3.37
C TYR A 48 -6.90 8.49 1.86
N ALA A 49 -6.93 9.71 1.31
CA ALA A 49 -6.68 9.94 -0.10
C ALA A 49 -5.26 9.52 -0.51
N ALA A 50 -4.26 9.80 0.31
CA ALA A 50 -2.87 9.41 0.06
C ALA A 50 -2.67 7.89 0.08
N ALA A 51 -3.32 7.18 1.01
CA ALA A 51 -3.24 5.72 1.12
C ALA A 51 -3.82 5.04 -0.13
N LEU A 52 -5.01 5.46 -0.57
CA LEU A 52 -5.64 4.93 -1.78
C LEU A 52 -4.83 5.23 -3.04
N ALA A 53 -4.30 6.45 -3.17
CA ALA A 53 -3.45 6.83 -4.30
C ALA A 53 -2.16 6.01 -4.34
N ALA A 54 -1.53 5.76 -3.18
CA ALA A 54 -0.35 4.91 -3.09
C ALA A 54 -0.65 3.45 -3.48
N LEU A 55 -1.81 2.92 -3.06
CA LEU A 55 -2.24 1.58 -3.46
C LEU A 55 -2.47 1.46 -4.97
N ASP A 56 -3.10 2.47 -5.58
CA ASP A 56 -3.29 2.56 -7.03
C ASP A 56 -1.93 2.59 -7.77
N GLU A 57 -0.97 3.35 -7.27
CA GLU A 57 0.39 3.42 -7.83
C GLU A 57 1.10 2.06 -7.74
N LEU A 58 1.04 1.39 -6.58
CA LEU A 58 1.61 0.05 -6.41
C LEU A 58 0.98 -0.97 -7.36
N GLU A 59 -0.34 -0.93 -7.54
CA GLU A 59 -1.03 -1.81 -8.48
C GLU A 59 -0.58 -1.52 -9.93
N ALA A 60 -0.42 -0.25 -10.30
CA ALA A 60 0.06 0.14 -11.62
C ALA A 60 1.50 -0.36 -11.87
N LEU A 61 2.41 -0.22 -10.90
CA LEU A 61 3.77 -0.74 -10.98
C LEU A 61 3.78 -2.27 -11.14
N ALA A 62 2.96 -2.98 -10.37
CA ALA A 62 2.84 -4.43 -10.46
C ALA A 62 2.33 -4.89 -11.83
N ARG A 63 1.31 -4.21 -12.39
CA ARG A 63 0.78 -4.49 -13.73
C ARG A 63 1.80 -4.23 -14.84
N ALA A 64 2.64 -3.21 -14.67
CA ALA A 64 3.69 -2.87 -15.62
C ALA A 64 4.95 -3.74 -15.48
N ALA A 65 5.00 -4.65 -14.49
CA ALA A 65 6.21 -5.37 -14.08
C ALA A 65 7.40 -4.42 -13.84
N ALA A 66 7.10 -3.23 -13.31
CA ALA A 66 8.08 -2.24 -12.93
C ALA A 66 8.65 -2.57 -11.54
N PRO A 67 9.87 -2.13 -11.20
CA PRO A 67 10.43 -2.33 -9.87
C PRO A 67 9.48 -1.85 -8.76
N PRO A 68 9.35 -2.59 -7.65
CA PRO A 68 10.09 -3.80 -7.28
C PRO A 68 9.45 -5.13 -7.77
N PHE A 69 8.47 -5.07 -8.67
CA PHE A 69 7.73 -6.23 -9.20
C PHE A 69 8.32 -6.79 -10.49
N ASP A 70 9.48 -6.30 -10.93
CA ASP A 70 10.22 -6.83 -12.06
C ASP A 70 10.67 -8.28 -11.77
N ALA A 71 10.67 -9.12 -12.80
CA ALA A 71 11.16 -10.50 -12.63
C ALA A 71 12.69 -10.45 -12.61
N LYS A 72 13.30 -10.91 -11.51
CA LYS A 72 14.74 -11.19 -11.47
C LYS A 72 15.10 -12.38 -12.34
#